data_AF-G3V2W0-F1
#
_entry.id   AF-G3V2W0-F1
#
_cell.length_a   1.000
_cell.length_b   1.000
_cell.length_c   1.000
_cell.angle_alpha   90.00
_cell.angle_beta   90.00
_cell.angle_gamma   90.00
#
_symmetry.space_group_name_H-M   'P 1'
#
loop_
_entity.id
_entity.type
_entity.pdbx_description
1 polymer ?
#
loop_
_entity_poly.entity_id
_entity_poly.type
_entity_poly.pdbx_seq_one_letter_code
_entity_poly.pdbx_strand_id
1 'polypeptide(L)'
;MAIRAQHSNAAQTQTGEANRGWTGQESLSDSDPEMWELLQREKDRQCRGLELIASENFCSRAALEALGSCLNNKYSEGYPGKRYYGGAEVVDEIELLCQRRALEAFDLDPAQWGVNVQPYSGSPANLAVYTALLQPHDRIMGLDLPDGGHLTHGYMSDVK
;
A
#
# COMPACT_ATOMS: atom_id res chain seq x y z
N MET A 1 42.71 -46.17 -36.22
CA MET A 1 42.60 -45.04 -35.27
C MET A 1 41.28 -45.19 -34.51
N ALA A 2 41.39 -45.39 -33.19
CA ALA A 2 40.42 -45.28 -32.10
C ALA A 2 38.93 -45.64 -32.32
N ILE A 3 38.54 -46.72 -31.64
CA ILE A 3 37.20 -46.97 -31.06
C ILE A 3 36.95 -45.96 -29.94
N ARG A 4 35.75 -45.38 -29.85
CA ARG A 4 35.12 -44.97 -28.58
C ARG A 4 33.60 -44.82 -28.74
N ALA A 5 32.88 -45.81 -28.23
CA ALA A 5 31.51 -45.63 -27.77
C ALA A 5 31.55 -44.83 -26.46
N GLN A 6 30.78 -43.75 -26.35
CA GLN A 6 30.42 -43.17 -25.05
C GLN A 6 28.97 -42.67 -25.09
N HIS A 7 28.10 -43.54 -24.56
CA HIS A 7 26.99 -43.26 -23.66
C HIS A 7 26.10 -42.04 -23.93
N SER A 8 24.89 -42.40 -24.37
CA SER A 8 23.63 -41.80 -23.92
C SER A 8 23.68 -41.30 -22.47
N ASN A 9 23.36 -40.02 -22.30
CA ASN A 9 22.53 -39.58 -21.19
C ASN A 9 21.36 -38.81 -21.79
N ALA A 10 20.34 -39.56 -22.20
CA ALA A 10 18.99 -39.02 -22.25
C ALA A 10 18.71 -38.49 -20.85
N ALA A 11 18.58 -37.17 -20.72
CA ALA A 11 18.16 -36.55 -19.47
C ALA A 11 16.83 -37.19 -19.10
N GLN A 12 16.87 -37.96 -18.01
CA GLN A 12 15.73 -38.65 -17.47
C GLN A 12 14.62 -37.63 -17.22
N THR A 13 13.49 -37.89 -17.85
CA THR A 13 12.18 -37.37 -17.49
C THR A 13 12.01 -37.39 -15.97
N GLN A 14 12.01 -36.20 -15.34
CA GLN A 14 11.17 -35.98 -14.17
C GLN A 14 9.73 -35.77 -14.65
N THR A 15 9.12 -36.86 -15.12
CA THR A 15 7.68 -36.99 -15.19
C THR A 15 7.19 -37.22 -13.77
N GLY A 16 6.87 -36.14 -13.04
CA GLY A 16 6.50 -36.26 -11.64
C GLY A 16 5.93 -35.01 -10.96
N GLU A 17 5.99 -33.82 -11.55
CA GLU A 17 5.18 -32.71 -11.08
C GLU A 17 3.80 -32.82 -11.73
N ALA A 18 2.89 -33.49 -11.02
CA ALA A 18 1.47 -33.26 -11.23
C ALA A 18 1.26 -31.74 -11.28
N ASN A 19 0.70 -31.28 -12.39
CA ASN A 19 0.31 -29.89 -12.63
C ASN A 19 -0.57 -29.43 -11.44
N ARG A 20 0.07 -28.95 -10.36
CA ARG A 20 -0.63 -28.31 -9.24
C ARG A 20 -1.13 -27.02 -9.85
N GLY A 21 -2.36 -27.06 -10.37
CA GLY A 21 -2.98 -25.91 -11.01
C GLY A 21 -2.96 -24.71 -10.06
N TRP A 22 -2.88 -23.51 -10.63
CA TRP A 22 -2.82 -22.27 -9.86
C TRP A 22 -3.99 -22.17 -8.87
N THR A 23 -3.67 -22.00 -7.60
CA THR A 23 -4.67 -21.90 -6.51
C THR A 23 -4.81 -20.50 -5.93
N GLY A 24 -3.80 -19.64 -6.14
CA GLY A 24 -3.74 -18.33 -5.49
C GLY A 24 -3.45 -18.43 -3.99
N GLN A 25 -2.86 -19.53 -3.54
CA GLN A 25 -2.52 -19.82 -2.14
C GLN A 25 -1.04 -20.18 -1.95
N GLU A 26 -0.28 -20.20 -3.06
CA GLU A 26 1.15 -20.42 -3.07
C GLU A 26 1.86 -19.27 -2.31
N SER A 27 2.98 -19.58 -1.67
CA SER A 27 3.78 -18.53 -1.04
C SER A 27 4.45 -17.66 -2.11
N LEU A 28 4.74 -16.39 -1.80
CA LEU A 28 5.46 -15.53 -2.73
C LEU A 28 6.84 -16.09 -3.07
N SER A 29 7.51 -16.74 -2.11
CA SER A 29 8.83 -17.35 -2.34
C SER A 29 8.79 -18.48 -3.38
N ASP A 30 7.69 -19.22 -3.48
CA ASP A 30 7.53 -20.29 -4.46
C ASP A 30 7.01 -19.75 -5.79
N SER A 31 6.04 -18.82 -5.74
CA SER A 31 5.37 -18.29 -6.92
C SER A 31 6.20 -17.27 -7.70
N ASP A 32 6.97 -16.43 -7.00
CA ASP A 32 7.81 -15.38 -7.58
C ASP A 32 9.10 -15.22 -6.75
N PRO A 33 10.08 -16.13 -6.95
CA PRO A 33 11.34 -16.07 -6.22
C PRO A 33 12.16 -14.81 -6.54
N GLU A 34 12.00 -14.21 -7.73
CA GLU A 34 12.71 -12.97 -8.08
C GLU A 34 12.24 -11.80 -7.21
N MET A 35 10.92 -11.62 -7.09
CA MET A 35 10.35 -10.62 -6.19
C MET A 35 10.69 -10.91 -4.73
N TRP A 36 10.63 -12.17 -4.31
CA TRP A 36 10.97 -12.55 -2.94
C TRP A 36 12.40 -12.15 -2.56
N GLU A 37 13.38 -12.41 -3.44
CA GLU A 37 14.78 -12.02 -3.20
C GLU A 37 14.96 -10.50 -3.11
N LEU A 38 14.22 -9.72 -3.91
CA LEU A 38 14.22 -8.25 -3.79
C LEU A 38 13.68 -7.80 -2.43
N LEU A 39 12.60 -8.41 -1.92
CA LEU A 39 12.07 -8.10 -0.60
C LEU A 39 13.03 -8.44 0.52
N GLN A 40 13.73 -9.58 0.45
CA GLN A 40 14.74 -9.95 1.45
C GLN A 40 15.92 -8.98 1.45
N ARG A 41 16.38 -8.55 0.28
CA ARG A 41 17.47 -7.57 0.14
C ARG A 41 17.10 -6.19 0.69
N GLU A 42 15.86 -5.73 0.45
CA GLU A 42 15.38 -4.46 1.03
C GLU A 42 15.18 -4.58 2.54
N LYS A 43 14.69 -5.72 3.02
CA LYS A 43 14.56 -5.98 4.46
C LYS A 43 15.92 -5.92 5.16
N ASP A 44 16.95 -6.53 4.57
CA ASP A 44 18.31 -6.49 5.11
C ASP A 44 18.91 -5.07 5.06
N ARG A 45 18.66 -4.31 3.97
CA ARG A 45 19.06 -2.89 3.87
C ARG A 45 18.52 -2.07 5.04
N GLN A 46 17.22 -2.18 5.31
CA GLN A 46 16.55 -1.47 6.41
C GLN A 46 17.07 -1.89 7.79
N CYS A 47 17.35 -3.19 7.99
CA CYS A 47 17.83 -3.71 9.28
C CYS A 47 19.27 -3.30 9.60
N ARG A 48 20.13 -3.21 8.58
CA ARG A 48 21.56 -2.88 8.76
C ARG A 48 21.86 -1.38 8.65
N GLY A 49 20.94 -0.61 8.08
CA GLY A 49 21.05 0.83 7.90
C GLY A 49 20.71 1.63 9.15
N LEU A 50 21.27 2.84 9.25
CA LEU A 50 20.73 3.87 10.13
C LEU A 50 19.81 4.76 9.31
N GLU A 51 18.51 4.52 9.42
CA GLU A 51 17.51 5.30 8.68
C GLU A 51 17.29 6.65 9.36
N LEU A 52 17.71 7.71 8.68
CA LEU A 52 17.67 9.11 9.17
C LEU A 52 16.76 10.01 8.33
N ILE A 53 15.96 9.42 7.43
CA ILE A 53 14.96 10.17 6.67
C ILE A 53 13.80 10.51 7.61
N ALA A 54 13.56 11.81 7.83
CA ALA A 54 12.64 12.30 8.85
C ALA A 54 11.18 11.83 8.68
N SER A 55 10.77 11.49 7.46
CA SER A 55 9.43 11.02 7.13
C SER A 55 9.29 9.49 7.12
N GLU A 56 10.37 8.74 7.27
CA GLU A 56 10.33 7.28 7.31
C GLU A 56 10.08 6.76 8.73
N ASN A 57 9.47 5.57 8.80
CA ASN A 57 9.24 4.86 10.06
C ASN A 57 9.09 3.36 9.81
N PHE A 58 9.19 2.54 10.84
CA PHE A 58 8.99 1.10 10.77
C PHE A 58 7.60 0.72 11.26
N CYS A 59 6.75 0.29 10.33
CA CYS A 59 5.39 -0.12 10.64
C CYS A 59 5.37 -1.40 11.51
N SER A 60 4.44 -1.46 12.46
CA SER A 60 4.28 -2.65 13.31
C SER A 60 3.84 -3.86 12.49
N ARG A 61 4.26 -5.06 12.92
CA ARG A 61 3.84 -6.32 12.28
C ARG A 61 2.30 -6.44 12.22
N ALA A 62 1.60 -6.06 13.29
CA ALA A 62 0.14 -6.14 13.35
C ALA A 62 -0.55 -5.30 12.26
N ALA A 63 -0.04 -4.09 11.98
CA ALA A 63 -0.57 -3.25 10.91
C ALA A 63 -0.28 -3.83 9.52
N LEU A 64 0.90 -4.42 9.32
CA LEU A 64 1.26 -5.09 8.06
C LEU A 64 0.44 -6.36 7.81
N GLU A 65 0.09 -7.12 8.87
CA GLU A 65 -0.81 -8.28 8.79
C GLU A 65 -2.22 -7.87 8.32
N ALA A 66 -2.74 -6.73 8.79
CA ALA A 66 -4.02 -6.21 8.33
C ALA A 66 -3.96 -5.72 6.87
N LEU A 67 -2.85 -5.10 6.46
CA LEU A 67 -2.67 -4.59 5.09
C LEU A 67 -2.67 -5.71 4.04
N GLY A 68 -2.07 -6.86 4.36
CA GLY A 68 -2.05 -8.05 3.50
C GLY A 68 -3.26 -8.99 3.64
N SER A 69 -4.40 -8.49 4.13
CA SER A 69 -5.59 -9.30 4.42
C SER A 69 -6.60 -9.36 3.27
N CYS A 70 -7.68 -10.13 3.46
CA CYS A 70 -8.76 -10.26 2.49
C CYS A 70 -9.58 -8.97 2.27
N LEU A 71 -9.37 -7.93 3.08
CA LEU A 71 -10.02 -6.63 2.89
C LEU A 71 -9.71 -6.03 1.51
N ASN A 72 -8.55 -6.34 0.93
CA ASN A 72 -8.16 -5.95 -0.41
C ASN A 72 -9.15 -6.40 -1.50
N ASN A 73 -9.95 -7.44 -1.23
CA ASN A 73 -10.89 -8.00 -2.20
C ASN A 73 -12.23 -7.23 -2.23
N LYS A 74 -12.50 -6.35 -1.27
CA LYS A 74 -13.82 -5.73 -1.12
C LYS A 74 -13.90 -4.35 -1.76
N TYR A 75 -14.78 -4.23 -2.75
CA TYR A 75 -15.23 -2.93 -3.25
C TYR A 75 -16.30 -2.32 -2.33
N SER A 76 -16.10 -1.08 -1.88
CA SER A 76 -16.94 -0.44 -0.85
C SER A 76 -17.18 1.06 -1.11
N GLU A 77 -17.40 1.43 -2.38
CA GLU A 77 -17.71 2.82 -2.75
C GLU A 77 -18.90 3.39 -1.97
N GLY A 78 -18.77 4.67 -1.62
CA GLY A 78 -19.68 5.40 -0.73
C GLY A 78 -19.14 5.46 0.69
N TYR A 79 -20.05 5.60 1.64
CA TYR A 79 -19.73 5.72 3.07
C TYR A 79 -20.51 4.69 3.88
N PRO A 80 -20.12 4.41 5.15
CA PRO A 80 -20.87 3.50 6.01
C PRO A 80 -22.36 3.80 6.05
N GLY A 81 -23.19 2.75 5.88
CA GLY A 81 -24.65 2.86 5.79
C GLY A 81 -25.20 3.46 4.47
N LYS A 82 -24.33 3.92 3.57
CA LYS A 82 -24.68 4.52 2.26
C LYS A 82 -23.72 4.04 1.17
N ARG A 83 -23.61 2.73 1.01
CA ARG A 83 -22.76 2.10 0.00
C ARG A 83 -23.49 1.94 -1.32
N TYR A 84 -22.73 1.98 -2.41
CA TYR A 84 -23.24 1.66 -3.76
C TYR A 84 -23.38 0.14 -3.97
N TYR A 85 -22.63 -0.66 -3.22
CA TYR A 85 -22.63 -2.12 -3.31
C TYR A 85 -23.00 -2.77 -1.98
N GLY A 86 -23.67 -3.91 -2.04
CA GLY A 86 -23.98 -4.73 -0.87
C GLY A 86 -22.77 -5.51 -0.31
N GLY A 87 -23.02 -6.26 0.77
CA GLY A 87 -22.01 -7.09 1.46
C GLY A 87 -20.94 -6.26 2.18
N ALA A 88 -21.31 -5.07 2.67
CA ALA A 88 -20.38 -4.10 3.24
C ALA A 88 -20.44 -4.04 4.78
N GLU A 89 -21.21 -4.90 5.44
CA GLU A 89 -21.46 -4.86 6.87
C GLU A 89 -20.18 -4.83 7.72
N VAL A 90 -19.20 -5.69 7.42
CA VAL A 90 -17.94 -5.74 8.17
C VAL A 90 -17.03 -4.56 7.81
N VAL A 91 -16.96 -4.16 6.55
CA VAL A 91 -16.11 -3.02 6.15
C VAL A 91 -16.65 -1.67 6.63
N ASP A 92 -17.97 -1.56 6.82
CA ASP A 92 -18.60 -0.43 7.49
C ASP A 92 -18.19 -0.37 8.97
N GLU A 93 -18.22 -1.50 9.69
CA GLU A 93 -17.74 -1.56 11.08
C GLU A 93 -16.26 -1.18 11.20
N ILE A 94 -15.42 -1.64 10.26
CA ILE A 94 -13.99 -1.32 10.21
C ILE A 94 -13.78 0.17 9.95
N GLU A 95 -14.45 0.75 8.96
CA GLU A 95 -14.29 2.17 8.64
C GLU A 95 -14.78 3.06 9.79
N LEU A 96 -15.93 2.75 10.39
CA LEU A 96 -16.43 3.46 11.56
C LEU A 96 -15.49 3.30 12.77
N LEU A 97 -14.87 2.13 12.97
CA LEU A 97 -13.87 1.93 14.01
C LEU A 97 -12.61 2.78 13.76
N CYS A 98 -12.14 2.83 12.51
CA CYS A 98 -11.00 3.66 12.12
C CYS A 98 -11.30 5.14 12.39
N GLN A 99 -12.47 5.63 11.99
CA GLN A 99 -12.92 7.01 12.26
C GLN A 99 -12.97 7.32 13.75
N ARG A 100 -13.60 6.44 14.57
CA ARG A 100 -13.66 6.63 16.02
C ARG A 100 -12.28 6.70 16.65
N ARG A 101 -11.39 5.77 16.30
CA ARG A 101 -10.01 5.73 16.82
C ARG A 101 -9.19 6.92 16.35
N ALA A 102 -9.42 7.43 15.14
CA ALA A 102 -8.77 8.64 14.67
C ALA A 102 -9.17 9.84 15.53
N LEU A 103 -10.46 10.06 15.78
CA LEU A 103 -10.91 11.14 16.66
C LEU A 103 -10.37 10.99 18.08
N GLU A 104 -10.41 9.77 18.63
CA GLU A 104 -9.88 9.46 19.97
C GLU A 104 -8.38 9.74 20.07
N ALA A 105 -7.58 9.34 19.07
CA ALA A 105 -6.13 9.52 19.07
C ALA A 105 -5.70 11.00 19.07
N PHE A 106 -6.55 11.90 18.56
CA PHE A 106 -6.32 13.34 18.55
C PHE A 106 -7.14 14.10 19.62
N ASP A 107 -7.77 13.40 20.56
CA ASP A 107 -8.58 13.96 21.66
C ASP A 107 -9.69 14.91 21.16
N LEU A 108 -10.41 14.49 20.11
CA LEU A 108 -11.45 15.29 19.45
C LEU A 108 -12.85 14.86 19.86
N ASP A 109 -13.68 15.82 20.26
CA ASP A 109 -15.11 15.61 20.50
C ASP A 109 -15.84 15.28 19.18
N PRO A 110 -16.46 14.08 19.04
CA PRO A 110 -17.20 13.70 17.83
C PRO A 110 -18.41 14.59 17.53
N ALA A 111 -18.90 15.38 18.49
CA ALA A 111 -19.96 16.36 18.25
C ALA A 111 -19.45 17.61 17.50
N GLN A 112 -18.14 17.88 17.57
CA GLN A 112 -17.50 19.06 16.96
C GLN A 112 -16.68 18.68 15.72
N TRP A 113 -16.13 17.47 15.70
CA TRP A 113 -15.21 17.02 14.66
C TRP A 113 -15.72 15.78 13.94
N GLY A 114 -15.57 15.79 12.62
CA GLY A 114 -15.67 14.62 11.77
C GLY A 114 -14.32 14.28 11.16
N VAL A 115 -14.17 13.04 10.65
CA VAL A 115 -12.96 12.60 9.96
C VAL A 115 -13.32 11.71 8.77
N ASN A 116 -12.62 11.91 7.65
CA ASN A 116 -12.66 11.00 6.51
C ASN A 116 -11.34 10.21 6.47
N VAL A 117 -11.43 8.88 6.48
CA VAL A 117 -10.29 7.96 6.53
C VAL A 117 -10.02 7.26 5.18
N GLN A 118 -10.69 7.68 4.11
CA GLN A 118 -10.57 7.11 2.77
C GLN A 118 -9.45 7.67 1.88
N PRO A 119 -8.84 8.86 2.11
CA PRO A 119 -7.75 9.33 1.25
C PRO A 119 -6.59 8.33 1.17
N TYR A 120 -6.18 8.00 -0.05
CA TYR A 120 -5.18 6.95 -0.29
C TYR A 120 -3.77 7.28 0.23
N SER A 121 -3.45 8.57 0.37
CA SER A 121 -2.20 9.07 0.95
C SER A 121 -2.36 10.57 1.29
N GLY A 122 -1.29 11.22 1.76
CA GLY A 122 -1.32 12.64 2.14
C GLY A 122 -1.63 13.58 0.97
N SER A 123 -1.03 13.36 -0.19
CA SER A 123 -1.25 14.22 -1.36
C SER A 123 -2.70 14.18 -1.89
N PRO A 124 -3.33 12.99 -2.06
CA PRO A 124 -4.76 12.90 -2.33
C PRO A 124 -5.66 13.58 -1.28
N ALA A 125 -5.29 13.51 0.01
CA ALA A 125 -6.06 14.18 1.07
C ALA A 125 -6.08 15.70 0.88
N ASN A 126 -4.92 16.32 0.63
CA ASN A 126 -4.84 17.76 0.38
C ASN A 126 -5.64 18.18 -0.86
N LEU A 127 -5.50 17.43 -1.97
CA LEU A 127 -6.24 17.73 -3.19
C LEU A 127 -7.76 17.66 -2.96
N ALA A 128 -8.24 16.65 -2.23
CA ALA A 128 -9.66 16.52 -1.90
C ALA A 128 -10.18 17.71 -1.07
N VAL A 129 -9.40 18.22 -0.12
CA VAL A 129 -9.74 19.43 0.65
C VAL A 129 -9.85 20.65 -0.26
N TYR A 130 -8.88 20.87 -1.14
CA TYR A 130 -8.91 22.00 -2.07
C TYR A 130 -10.11 21.91 -3.01
N THR A 131 -10.38 20.73 -3.58
CA THR A 131 -11.56 20.52 -4.44
C THR A 131 -12.88 20.69 -3.69
N ALA A 132 -12.94 20.33 -2.40
CA ALA A 132 -14.16 20.46 -1.61
C ALA A 132 -14.50 21.92 -1.26
N LEU A 133 -13.48 22.78 -1.08
CA LEU A 133 -13.65 24.13 -0.53
C LEU A 133 -13.45 25.24 -1.57
N LEU A 134 -12.71 24.99 -2.64
CA LEU A 134 -12.26 25.99 -3.59
C LEU A 134 -12.78 25.70 -4.99
N GLN A 135 -13.03 26.77 -5.74
CA GLN A 135 -13.23 26.68 -7.19
C GLN A 135 -11.87 26.63 -7.91
N PRO A 136 -11.82 26.11 -9.15
CA PRO A 136 -10.64 26.25 -9.98
C PRO A 136 -10.20 27.72 -10.07
N HIS A 137 -8.91 27.96 -9.85
CA HIS A 137 -8.25 29.29 -9.82
C HIS A 137 -8.48 30.15 -8.58
N ASP A 138 -9.20 29.66 -7.56
CA ASP A 138 -9.14 30.30 -6.25
C ASP A 138 -7.70 30.24 -5.69
N ARG A 139 -7.39 31.18 -4.81
CA ARG A 139 -6.03 31.40 -4.32
C ARG A 139 -5.75 30.55 -3.08
N ILE A 140 -4.57 29.93 -3.07
CA ILE A 140 -3.98 29.23 -1.93
C ILE A 140 -2.67 29.95 -1.58
N MET A 141 -2.33 30.00 -0.29
CA MET A 141 -1.01 30.39 0.19
C MET A 141 -0.47 29.26 1.06
N GLY A 142 0.74 28.80 0.73
CA GLY A 142 1.47 27.78 1.47
C GLY A 142 2.91 28.23 1.75
N LEU A 143 3.60 27.53 2.65
CA LEU A 143 5.03 27.71 2.85
C LEU A 143 5.77 27.32 1.57
N ASP A 144 6.73 28.14 1.13
CA ASP A 144 7.51 27.86 -0.07
C ASP A 144 8.37 26.59 0.11
N LEU A 145 8.64 25.85 -0.98
CA LEU A 145 9.37 24.58 -0.93
C LEU A 145 10.81 24.70 -0.36
N PRO A 146 11.67 25.65 -0.82
CA PRO A 146 13.00 25.83 -0.22
C PRO A 146 12.95 26.27 1.24
N ASP A 147 11.84 26.82 1.69
CA ASP A 147 11.61 27.24 3.08
C ASP A 147 11.07 26.10 3.95
N GLY A 148 10.98 24.88 3.41
CA GLY A 148 10.51 23.68 4.11
C GLY A 148 9.03 23.35 3.87
N GLY A 149 8.40 23.97 2.87
CA GLY A 149 7.07 23.61 2.40
C GLY A 149 6.99 22.19 1.82
N HIS A 150 5.77 21.72 1.58
CA HIS A 150 5.52 20.45 0.89
C HIS A 150 5.00 20.73 -0.52
N LEU A 151 5.32 19.86 -1.49
CA LEU A 151 4.96 20.03 -2.90
C LEU A 151 3.47 20.34 -3.13
N THR A 152 2.59 19.77 -2.33
CA THR A 152 1.13 19.93 -2.46
C THR A 152 0.61 21.27 -1.94
N HIS A 153 1.44 22.07 -1.29
CA HIS A 153 1.04 23.39 -0.77
C HIS A 153 1.11 24.51 -1.82
N GLY A 154 1.35 24.13 -3.09
CA GLY A 154 1.49 25.04 -4.22
C GLY A 154 2.95 25.25 -4.57
N TYR A 155 3.46 24.47 -5.52
CA TYR A 155 4.81 24.61 -6.06
C TYR A 155 4.76 24.69 -7.59
N MET A 156 5.53 25.62 -8.15
CA MET A 156 5.70 25.80 -9.59
C MET A 156 7.20 25.90 -9.88
N SER A 157 7.65 25.15 -10.88
CA SER A 157 9.03 25.23 -11.39
C SER A 157 9.01 25.83 -12.79
N ASP A 158 9.94 26.74 -13.06
CA ASP A 158 10.16 27.31 -14.39
C ASP A 158 10.89 26.33 -15.34
N VAL A 159 11.38 25.21 -14.81
CA VAL A 159 11.97 24.12 -15.60
C VAL A 159 10.83 23.32 -16.23
N LYS A 160 10.72 23.43 -17.56
CA LYS A 160 9.80 22.63 -18.38
C LYS A 160 10.28 21.21 -18.58
#